data_AF-A0A8S8YCE3-F1
#
_entry.id   AF-A0A8S8YCE3-F1
#
_cell.length_a   1.000
_cell.length_b   1.000
_cell.length_c   1.000
_cell.angle_alpha   90.00
_cell.angle_beta   90.00
_cell.angle_gamma   90.00
#
_symmetry.space_group_name_H-M   'P 1'
#
loop_
_entity.id
_entity.type
_entity.pdbx_description
1 polymer ?
#
loop_
_entity_poly.entity_id
_entity_poly.type
_entity_poly.pdbx_seq_one_letter_code
_entity_poly.pdbx_strand_id
1 'polypeptide(L)'
;MGPLESTDVLPSAGLDPKSPKLELERSTWATWTDTNWAVPRMPRKEHERRKVLNAISQLADLPRLSEDHNWLNPSGDPIRVRVGEIDQTTWSEDIRDWKPRSRGTPFIRGIHFNLENGKVSINHPGYTSSIPREALERSQAMWKGPIDARGISRIACQAIVNAQQDRRLRWVVVPPDCVLGNSVNFLELPEAVQDSLAEEYGTLEQGLLWLAEHLNSDTLDLWSRAWAANNNVNNYEIENLPFPPPVSITKVEAL
;
A
#
# COMPACT_ATOMS: atom_id res chain seq x y z
N MET A 1 9.24 -8.48 -18.75
CA MET A 1 8.75 -7.95 -20.03
C MET A 1 8.48 -6.49 -19.80
N GLY A 2 9.55 -5.68 -19.87
CA GLY A 2 9.36 -4.23 -19.94
C GLY A 2 8.64 -3.91 -21.25
N PRO A 3 8.13 -2.69 -21.44
CA PRO A 3 7.62 -2.28 -22.74
C PRO A 3 8.69 -2.56 -23.81
N LEU A 4 8.25 -2.99 -25.00
CA LEU A 4 9.15 -3.15 -26.15
C LEU A 4 9.82 -1.82 -26.44
N GLU A 5 11.13 -1.84 -26.63
CA GLU A 5 11.92 -0.67 -26.99
C GLU A 5 12.07 -0.59 -28.51
N SER A 6 12.51 0.56 -29.03
CA SER A 6 12.77 0.71 -30.46
C SER A 6 13.84 -0.28 -30.97
N THR A 7 14.74 -0.71 -30.09
CA THR A 7 15.77 -1.72 -30.36
C THR A 7 15.21 -3.14 -30.48
N ASP A 8 13.99 -3.38 -30.01
CA ASP A 8 13.29 -4.66 -30.11
C ASP A 8 12.54 -4.81 -31.46
N VAL A 9 12.60 -3.79 -32.34
CA VAL A 9 11.95 -3.78 -33.65
C VAL A 9 12.98 -3.64 -34.77
N LEU A 10 13.09 -4.67 -35.60
CA LEU A 10 13.92 -4.73 -36.79
C LEU A 10 13.17 -4.18 -38.01
N PRO A 11 13.77 -3.26 -38.79
CA PRO A 11 13.12 -2.65 -39.96
C PRO A 11 12.59 -3.65 -41.01
N SER A 12 13.24 -4.81 -41.15
CA SER A 12 12.95 -5.81 -42.19
C SER A 12 12.11 -7.00 -41.70
N ALA A 13 12.00 -7.21 -40.39
CA ALA A 13 11.42 -8.44 -39.81
C ALA A 13 10.34 -8.17 -38.74
N GLY A 14 10.08 -6.91 -38.39
CA GLY A 14 9.16 -6.57 -37.32
C GLY A 14 9.84 -6.75 -35.96
N LEU A 15 9.35 -7.64 -35.09
CA LEU A 15 9.96 -7.89 -33.78
C LEU A 15 11.29 -8.67 -33.92
N ASP A 16 12.31 -8.26 -33.17
CA ASP A 16 13.56 -9.03 -33.06
C ASP A 16 13.25 -10.39 -32.40
N PRO A 17 13.67 -11.53 -32.98
CA PRO A 17 13.51 -12.85 -32.35
C PRO A 17 14.15 -12.98 -30.96
N LYS A 18 15.10 -12.09 -30.63
CA LYS A 18 15.75 -12.00 -29.31
C LYS A 18 15.01 -11.10 -28.34
N SER A 19 13.97 -10.40 -28.78
CA SER A 19 13.14 -9.59 -27.90
C SER A 19 12.59 -10.45 -26.77
N PRO A 20 12.50 -9.90 -25.55
CA PRO A 20 11.91 -10.61 -24.43
C PRO A 20 10.53 -11.16 -24.82
N LYS A 21 10.27 -12.44 -24.55
CA LYS A 21 8.96 -13.07 -24.66
C LYS A 21 8.61 -13.86 -23.41
N LEU A 22 7.32 -13.95 -23.10
CA LEU A 22 6.77 -14.76 -22.02
C LEU A 22 5.63 -15.60 -22.61
N GLU A 23 5.78 -16.91 -22.56
CA GLU A 23 4.76 -17.87 -22.96
C GLU A 23 4.11 -18.42 -21.69
N LEU A 24 2.78 -18.36 -21.62
CA LEU A 24 1.98 -18.80 -20.47
C LEU A 24 0.84 -19.69 -20.94
N GLU A 25 0.50 -20.69 -20.14
CA GLU A 25 -0.73 -21.44 -20.33
C GLU A 25 -1.94 -20.53 -20.10
N ARG A 26 -3.01 -20.76 -20.89
CA ARG A 26 -4.24 -19.96 -20.79
C ARG A 26 -4.89 -20.06 -19.40
N SER A 27 -4.79 -21.21 -18.76
CA SER A 27 -5.24 -21.46 -17.38
C SER A 27 -4.49 -20.55 -16.39
N THR A 28 -3.16 -20.54 -16.44
CA THR A 28 -2.32 -19.67 -15.60
C THR A 28 -2.64 -18.20 -15.81
N TRP A 29 -2.82 -17.78 -17.07
CA TRP A 29 -3.22 -16.41 -17.38
C TRP A 29 -4.58 -16.05 -16.77
N ALA A 30 -5.57 -16.93 -16.91
CA ALA A 30 -6.91 -16.71 -16.36
C ALA A 30 -6.88 -16.56 -14.83
N THR A 31 -6.09 -17.38 -14.14
CA THR A 31 -5.86 -17.27 -12.69
C THR A 31 -5.21 -15.94 -12.32
N TRP A 32 -4.11 -15.56 -13.00
CA TRP A 32 -3.37 -14.33 -12.67
C TRP A 32 -4.21 -13.06 -12.83
N THR A 33 -5.06 -13.06 -13.83
CA THR A 33 -5.85 -11.89 -14.22
C THR A 33 -7.24 -11.86 -13.60
N ASP A 34 -7.59 -12.87 -12.81
CA ASP A 34 -8.95 -13.10 -12.34
C ASP A 34 -9.95 -13.03 -13.52
N THR A 35 -9.61 -13.73 -14.61
CA THR A 35 -10.35 -13.77 -15.88
C THR A 35 -10.49 -12.44 -16.62
N ASN A 36 -9.82 -11.37 -16.18
CA ASN A 36 -9.81 -10.08 -16.84
C ASN A 36 -8.72 -9.99 -17.94
N TRP A 37 -8.69 -8.88 -18.68
CA TRP A 37 -7.72 -8.63 -19.74
C TRP A 37 -6.50 -7.83 -19.28
N ALA A 38 -6.28 -7.74 -17.98
CA ALA A 38 -5.16 -6.98 -17.41
C ALA A 38 -3.81 -7.64 -17.77
N VAL A 39 -2.81 -6.83 -18.09
CA VAL A 39 -1.45 -7.32 -18.39
C VAL A 39 -0.49 -6.80 -17.32
N PRO A 40 0.19 -7.69 -16.58
CA PRO A 40 1.12 -7.25 -15.56
C PRO A 40 2.35 -6.63 -16.21
N ARG A 41 2.78 -5.48 -15.67
CA ARG A 41 4.08 -4.88 -15.95
C ARG A 41 5.17 -5.79 -15.44
N MET A 42 6.12 -6.11 -16.29
CA MET A 42 7.15 -7.07 -15.96
C MET A 42 8.54 -6.44 -16.12
N PRO A 43 9.51 -6.69 -15.25
CA PRO A 43 10.86 -6.17 -15.42
C PRO A 43 11.56 -6.68 -16.69
N ARG A 44 12.44 -5.88 -17.30
CA ARG A 44 13.27 -6.29 -18.45
C ARG A 44 14.33 -7.30 -18.02
N LYS A 45 15.00 -7.06 -16.89
CA LYS A 45 16.00 -7.98 -16.31
C LYS A 45 15.35 -9.30 -15.90
N GLU A 46 15.98 -10.42 -16.26
CA GLU A 46 15.44 -11.75 -16.03
C GLU A 46 15.27 -12.10 -14.55
N HIS A 47 16.27 -11.77 -13.71
CA HIS A 47 16.19 -12.01 -12.28
C HIS A 47 15.02 -11.30 -11.61
N GLU A 48 14.84 -10.01 -11.89
CA GLU A 48 13.72 -9.22 -11.37
C GLU A 48 12.38 -9.74 -11.90
N ARG A 49 12.33 -10.13 -13.18
CA ARG A 49 11.15 -10.74 -13.79
C ARG A 49 10.75 -12.03 -13.08
N ARG A 50 11.71 -12.91 -12.78
CA ARG A 50 11.43 -14.16 -12.05
C ARG A 50 10.83 -13.88 -10.66
N LYS A 51 11.32 -12.86 -9.95
CA LYS A 51 10.73 -12.45 -8.66
C LYS A 51 9.27 -12.02 -8.80
N VAL A 52 8.97 -11.20 -9.80
CA VAL A 52 7.58 -10.75 -10.07
C VAL A 52 6.67 -11.92 -10.45
N LEU A 53 7.12 -12.80 -11.35
CA LEU A 53 6.35 -13.98 -11.75
C LEU A 53 6.05 -14.89 -10.55
N ASN A 54 7.04 -15.12 -9.68
CA ASN A 54 6.85 -15.91 -8.47
C ASN A 54 5.83 -15.27 -7.53
N ALA A 55 5.91 -13.95 -7.32
CA ALA A 55 4.95 -13.23 -6.48
C ALA A 55 3.52 -13.31 -7.05
N ILE A 56 3.34 -13.17 -8.37
CA ILE A 56 2.03 -13.32 -9.01
C ILE A 56 1.51 -14.74 -8.83
N SER A 57 2.30 -15.76 -9.16
CA SER A 57 1.88 -17.16 -9.00
C SER A 57 1.52 -17.52 -7.56
N GLN A 58 2.23 -16.98 -6.57
CA GLN A 58 1.95 -17.24 -5.16
C GLN A 58 0.66 -16.59 -4.66
N LEU A 59 0.30 -15.44 -5.22
CA LEU A 59 -0.77 -14.60 -4.70
C LEU A 59 -2.07 -14.66 -5.52
N ALA A 60 -2.02 -15.10 -6.78
CA ALA A 60 -3.14 -14.98 -7.71
C ALA A 60 -4.43 -15.64 -7.22
N ASP A 61 -4.32 -16.85 -6.64
CA ASP A 61 -5.44 -17.65 -6.14
C ASP A 61 -5.90 -17.26 -4.72
N LEU A 62 -5.26 -16.26 -4.09
CA LEU A 62 -5.62 -15.86 -2.73
C LEU A 62 -6.82 -14.91 -2.73
N PRO A 63 -7.69 -15.00 -1.70
CA PRO A 63 -8.76 -14.03 -1.49
C PRO A 63 -8.22 -12.60 -1.47
N ARG A 64 -9.03 -11.66 -1.96
CA ARG A 64 -8.70 -10.24 -1.94
C ARG A 64 -9.01 -9.62 -0.57
N LEU A 65 -8.34 -8.51 -0.27
CA LEU A 65 -8.48 -7.81 1.00
C LEU A 65 -9.93 -7.37 1.27
N SER A 66 -10.64 -6.94 0.23
CA SER A 66 -12.04 -6.51 0.34
C SER A 66 -13.07 -7.63 0.14
N GLU A 67 -12.64 -8.86 -0.21
CA GLU A 67 -13.57 -9.98 -0.38
C GLU A 67 -14.11 -10.45 0.98
N ASP A 68 -15.37 -10.86 0.97
CA ASP A 68 -16.04 -11.46 2.12
C ASP A 68 -15.33 -12.78 2.48
N HIS A 69 -15.25 -13.09 3.78
CA HIS A 69 -14.65 -14.32 4.29
C HIS A 69 -13.17 -14.54 3.94
N ASN A 70 -12.42 -13.47 3.64
CA ASN A 70 -10.97 -13.56 3.75
C ASN A 70 -10.56 -13.88 5.21
N TRP A 71 -9.36 -14.43 5.40
CA TRP A 71 -8.95 -14.99 6.69
C TRP A 71 -8.94 -13.95 7.85
N LEU A 72 -8.75 -12.66 7.56
CA LEU A 72 -8.76 -11.58 8.55
C LEU A 72 -10.18 -11.11 8.87
N ASN A 73 -11.13 -11.34 7.96
CA ASN A 73 -12.50 -10.93 8.09
C ASN A 73 -13.49 -12.10 7.93
N PRO A 74 -13.63 -12.95 8.95
CA PRO A 74 -14.58 -14.06 8.92
C PRO A 74 -16.04 -13.58 8.99
N SER A 75 -16.27 -12.34 9.45
CA SER A 75 -17.60 -11.78 9.77
C SER A 75 -18.47 -11.48 8.54
N GLY A 76 -17.86 -11.30 7.37
CA GLY A 76 -18.55 -11.01 6.11
C GLY A 76 -18.76 -9.53 5.80
N ASP A 77 -18.53 -8.59 6.75
CA ASP A 77 -18.57 -7.15 6.44
C ASP A 77 -17.27 -6.72 5.76
N PRO A 78 -17.25 -6.22 4.52
CA PRO A 78 -16.00 -6.05 3.77
C PRO A 78 -15.09 -4.97 4.39
N ILE A 79 -13.78 -5.23 4.40
CA ILE A 79 -12.77 -4.20 4.69
C ILE A 79 -12.81 -3.17 3.57
N ARG A 80 -13.03 -1.90 3.92
CA ARG A 80 -13.15 -0.82 2.93
C ARG A 80 -11.88 0.01 2.87
N VAL A 81 -11.54 0.46 1.67
CA VAL A 81 -10.43 1.39 1.46
C VAL A 81 -10.98 2.80 1.28
N ARG A 82 -10.55 3.71 2.15
CA ARG A 82 -11.02 5.11 2.16
C ARG A 82 -9.87 6.04 1.80
N VAL A 83 -10.19 7.11 1.08
CA VAL A 83 -9.27 8.24 0.90
C VAL A 83 -9.27 9.06 2.20
N GLY A 84 -8.15 9.71 2.52
CA GLY A 84 -7.99 10.56 3.70
C GLY A 84 -9.11 11.61 3.84
N GLU A 85 -9.43 11.95 5.08
CA GLU A 85 -10.64 12.69 5.43
C GLU A 85 -10.67 14.12 4.88
N ILE A 86 -9.51 14.74 4.65
CA ILE A 86 -9.41 16.15 4.27
C ILE A 86 -8.90 16.28 2.83
N ASP A 87 -9.72 16.86 1.97
CA ASP A 87 -9.30 17.31 0.65
C ASP A 87 -8.50 18.63 0.76
N GLN A 88 -7.23 18.59 0.37
CA GLN A 88 -6.31 19.74 0.50
C GLN A 88 -6.75 20.95 -0.33
N THR A 89 -7.46 20.75 -1.44
CA THR A 89 -7.88 21.86 -2.31
C THR A 89 -9.09 22.57 -1.72
N THR A 90 -10.05 21.78 -1.23
CA THR A 90 -11.31 22.26 -0.64
C THR A 90 -11.07 22.96 0.69
N TRP A 91 -10.16 22.44 1.51
CA TRP A 91 -9.92 22.92 2.88
C TRP A 91 -8.58 23.65 3.06
N SER A 92 -8.03 24.21 1.98
CA SER A 92 -6.73 24.90 2.01
C SER A 92 -6.65 26.02 3.05
N GLU A 93 -7.76 26.72 3.28
CA GLU A 93 -7.89 27.78 4.29
C GLU A 93 -7.80 27.29 5.74
N ASP A 94 -7.92 25.99 6.00
CA ASP A 94 -7.85 25.39 7.33
C ASP A 94 -6.55 24.60 7.57
N ILE A 95 -5.69 24.55 6.55
CA ILE A 95 -4.40 23.87 6.60
C ILE A 95 -3.30 24.91 6.84
N ARG A 96 -2.39 24.60 7.77
CA ARG A 96 -1.30 25.50 8.19
C ARG A 96 0.02 24.74 8.28
N ASP A 97 1.11 25.50 8.24
CA ASP A 97 2.44 24.95 8.52
C ASP A 97 2.60 24.61 10.00
N TRP A 98 3.37 23.56 10.27
CA TRP A 98 3.72 23.14 11.62
C TRP A 98 4.98 23.86 12.12
N LYS A 99 4.78 24.87 12.96
CA LYS A 99 5.86 25.64 13.60
C LYS A 99 6.35 24.94 14.87
N PRO A 100 7.58 25.19 15.33
CA PRO A 100 8.02 24.76 16.65
C PRO A 100 7.04 25.22 17.72
N ARG A 101 6.63 24.31 18.62
CA ARG A 101 5.63 24.55 19.68
C ARG A 101 4.20 24.84 19.16
N SER A 102 3.91 24.55 17.89
CA SER A 102 2.52 24.52 17.41
C SER A 102 1.68 23.60 18.31
N ARG A 103 0.47 24.05 18.60
CA ARG A 103 -0.60 23.23 19.18
C ARG A 103 -1.69 23.12 18.14
N GLY A 104 -2.10 21.91 17.78
CA GLY A 104 -3.10 21.65 16.77
C GLY A 104 -3.10 20.18 16.38
N THR A 105 -4.05 19.81 15.54
CA THR A 105 -4.22 18.43 15.06
C THR A 105 -3.18 18.14 13.97
N PRO A 106 -2.34 17.12 14.13
CA PRO A 106 -1.46 16.63 13.07
C PRO A 106 -2.25 16.33 11.79
N PHE A 107 -1.80 16.91 10.68
CA PHE A 107 -2.37 16.65 9.35
C PHE A 107 -1.42 15.76 8.56
N ILE A 108 -1.71 14.45 8.52
CA ILE A 108 -0.84 13.46 7.89
C ILE A 108 -1.11 13.43 6.38
N ARG A 109 -0.04 13.47 5.59
CA ARG A 109 -0.04 13.50 4.13
C ARG A 109 1.03 12.55 3.62
N GLY A 110 1.04 12.27 2.32
CA GLY A 110 2.02 11.38 1.70
C GLY A 110 3.48 11.76 1.98
N ILE A 111 3.79 13.06 2.12
CA ILE A 111 5.14 13.53 2.45
C ILE A 111 5.63 13.08 3.84
N HIS A 112 4.72 12.73 4.75
CA HIS A 112 5.07 12.27 6.08
C HIS A 112 5.36 10.75 6.12
N PHE A 113 5.22 10.03 5.02
CA PHE A 113 5.60 8.62 4.93
C PHE A 113 7.10 8.51 4.66
N ASN A 114 7.81 7.96 5.62
CA ASN A 114 9.24 7.72 5.52
C ASN A 114 9.53 6.23 5.32
N LEU A 115 10.59 5.91 4.58
CA LEU A 115 11.07 4.55 4.37
C LEU A 115 12.55 4.52 4.70
N GLU A 116 12.90 3.91 5.84
CA GLU A 116 14.27 3.76 6.30
C GLU A 116 14.56 2.29 6.56
N ASN A 117 15.62 1.74 5.95
CA ASN A 117 16.04 0.35 6.11
C ASN A 117 14.90 -0.67 5.88
N GLY A 118 14.01 -0.39 4.91
CA GLY A 118 12.86 -1.24 4.59
C GLY A 118 11.64 -1.04 5.49
N LYS A 119 11.77 -0.30 6.60
CA LYS A 119 10.68 -0.02 7.53
C LYS A 119 9.97 1.28 7.17
N VAL A 120 8.65 1.22 7.10
CA VAL A 120 7.79 2.38 6.86
C VAL A 120 7.42 3.02 8.20
N SER A 121 7.51 4.34 8.28
CA SER A 121 7.16 5.10 9.48
C SER A 121 6.52 6.45 9.13
N ILE A 122 5.85 7.07 10.11
CA ILE A 122 5.40 8.45 10.01
C ILE A 122 6.49 9.38 10.53
N ASN A 123 6.94 10.29 9.68
CA ASN A 123 7.83 11.40 10.02
C ASN A 123 7.04 12.71 9.96
N HIS A 124 6.32 13.02 11.03
CA HIS A 124 5.51 14.23 11.14
C HIS A 124 6.01 15.12 12.28
N PRO A 125 6.11 16.46 12.11
CA PRO A 125 6.72 17.36 13.10
C PRO A 125 5.96 17.50 14.42
N GLY A 126 4.73 16.99 14.49
CA GLY A 126 3.98 16.83 15.75
C GLY A 126 4.40 15.63 16.59
N TYR A 127 5.04 14.63 15.99
CA TYR A 127 5.52 13.41 16.66
C TYR A 127 7.06 13.33 16.68
N THR A 128 7.72 13.94 15.70
CA THR A 128 9.17 13.92 15.54
C THR A 128 9.75 15.32 15.69
N SER A 129 10.29 15.62 16.88
CA SER A 129 10.85 16.93 17.20
C SER A 129 12.16 17.26 16.47
N SER A 130 12.87 16.24 15.97
CA SER A 130 14.14 16.37 15.24
C SER A 130 14.00 16.86 13.80
N ILE A 131 12.79 16.92 13.23
CA ILE A 131 12.57 17.44 11.88
C ILE A 131 13.05 18.90 11.77
N PRO A 132 13.94 19.25 10.82
CA PRO A 132 14.46 20.62 10.67
C PRO A 132 13.36 21.66 10.40
N ARG A 133 13.61 22.94 10.67
CA ARG A 133 12.57 24.00 10.61
C ARG A 133 12.12 24.30 9.18
N GLU A 134 13.01 24.10 8.24
CA GLU A 134 12.90 24.32 6.81
C GLU A 134 12.48 23.05 6.04
N ALA A 135 12.27 21.94 6.74
CA ALA A 135 11.85 20.68 6.15
C ALA A 135 10.43 20.77 5.56
N LEU A 136 10.22 20.13 4.41
CA LEU A 136 8.95 20.18 3.68
C LEU A 136 7.81 19.50 4.45
N GLU A 137 8.13 18.55 5.33
CA GLU A 137 7.23 17.88 6.26
C GLU A 137 6.57 18.85 7.26
N ARG A 138 7.07 20.08 7.38
CA ARG A 138 6.40 21.13 8.17
C ARG A 138 5.40 21.92 7.36
N SER A 139 5.52 21.95 6.03
CA SER A 139 4.57 22.65 5.19
C SER A 139 3.22 21.95 5.22
N GLN A 140 2.14 22.72 5.42
CA GLN A 140 0.77 22.19 5.39
C GLN A 140 0.61 20.89 6.21
N ALA A 141 1.11 20.91 7.45
CA ALA A 141 1.17 19.75 8.34
C ALA A 141 0.29 19.90 9.59
N MET A 142 -0.43 21.00 9.71
CA MET A 142 -1.34 21.25 10.82
C MET A 142 -2.76 21.49 10.30
N TRP A 143 -3.72 20.78 10.90
CA TRP A 143 -5.14 20.98 10.67
C TRP A 143 -5.74 21.91 11.73
N LYS A 144 -6.57 22.85 11.29
CA LYS A 144 -7.29 23.83 12.12
C LYS A 144 -8.77 23.95 11.83
N GLY A 145 -9.28 23.17 10.88
CA GLY A 145 -10.69 23.20 10.51
C GLY A 145 -11.58 22.40 11.46
N PRO A 146 -12.87 22.28 11.11
CA PRO A 146 -13.91 21.80 12.02
C PRO A 146 -13.98 20.27 12.18
N ILE A 147 -13.23 19.51 11.36
CA ILE A 147 -13.24 18.05 11.39
C ILE A 147 -12.32 17.57 12.50
N ASP A 148 -12.86 16.88 13.49
CA ASP A 148 -12.06 16.30 14.57
C ASP A 148 -11.29 15.06 14.11
N ALA A 149 -10.19 14.77 14.81
CA ALA A 149 -9.51 13.49 14.66
C ALA A 149 -10.45 12.35 15.09
N ARG A 150 -10.37 11.18 14.44
CA ARG A 150 -11.29 10.07 14.70
C ARG A 150 -11.19 9.48 16.10
N GLY A 151 -10.10 9.75 16.83
CA GLY A 151 -9.89 9.20 18.18
C GLY A 151 -9.50 7.72 18.19
N ILE A 152 -9.30 7.10 17.02
CA ILE A 152 -8.84 5.71 16.87
C ILE A 152 -7.65 5.62 15.91
N SER A 153 -6.70 4.74 16.23
CA SER A 153 -5.57 4.43 15.34
C SER A 153 -6.08 3.75 14.06
N ARG A 154 -5.42 4.01 12.94
CA ARG A 154 -5.78 3.45 11.62
C ARG A 154 -4.54 2.92 10.92
N ILE A 155 -4.72 2.01 9.98
CA ILE A 155 -3.68 1.63 9.04
C ILE A 155 -3.83 2.47 7.78
N ALA A 156 -2.79 3.20 7.43
CA ALA A 156 -2.76 4.11 6.30
C ALA A 156 -1.69 3.71 5.28
N CYS A 157 -1.96 3.98 4.00
CA CYS A 157 -1.05 3.79 2.88
C CYS A 157 -0.85 5.11 2.13
N GLN A 158 0.38 5.39 1.72
CA GLN A 158 0.66 6.51 0.85
C GLN A 158 -0.03 6.34 -0.52
N ALA A 159 -0.88 7.28 -0.93
CA ALA A 159 -1.66 7.17 -2.16
C ALA A 159 -0.88 7.60 -3.42
N ILE A 160 0.12 8.48 -3.29
CA ILE A 160 0.92 8.97 -4.40
C ILE A 160 2.38 8.63 -4.13
N VAL A 161 2.96 7.77 -4.98
CA VAL A 161 4.35 7.31 -4.84
C VAL A 161 5.18 7.91 -5.96
N ASN A 162 6.38 8.39 -5.64
CA ASN A 162 7.31 8.83 -6.67
C ASN A 162 7.88 7.61 -7.41
N ALA A 163 7.90 7.63 -8.75
CA ALA A 163 8.43 6.55 -9.59
C ALA A 163 9.91 6.18 -9.30
N GLN A 164 10.67 7.07 -8.66
CA GLN A 164 12.06 6.83 -8.25
C GLN A 164 12.18 6.07 -6.93
N GLN A 165 11.08 5.82 -6.21
CA GLN A 165 11.12 5.13 -4.92
C GLN A 165 11.07 3.61 -5.09
N ASP A 166 11.92 2.92 -4.33
CA ASP A 166 12.10 1.46 -4.41
C ASP A 166 10.89 0.65 -3.94
N ARG A 167 9.95 1.27 -3.22
CA ARG A 167 8.77 0.62 -2.61
C ARG A 167 7.50 1.40 -2.90
N ARG A 168 6.48 0.71 -3.41
CA ARG A 168 5.17 1.27 -3.77
C ARG A 168 4.20 1.21 -2.60
N LEU A 169 4.00 0.03 -2.00
CA LEU A 169 3.14 -0.12 -0.83
C LEU A 169 3.86 0.36 0.42
N ARG A 170 3.31 1.37 1.09
CA ARG A 170 3.90 1.96 2.29
C ARG A 170 2.85 2.09 3.36
N TRP A 171 2.67 1.01 4.11
CA TRP A 171 1.67 0.90 5.16
C TRP A 171 2.25 1.31 6.51
N VAL A 172 1.47 2.04 7.30
CA VAL A 172 1.86 2.45 8.65
C VAL A 172 0.64 2.62 9.53
N VAL A 173 0.80 2.42 10.83
CA VAL A 173 -0.21 2.79 11.81
C VAL A 173 -0.12 4.29 12.07
N VAL A 174 -1.23 5.00 11.86
CA VAL A 174 -1.35 6.42 12.18
C VAL A 174 -2.04 6.60 13.53
N PRO A 175 -1.58 7.55 14.37
CA PRO A 175 -2.16 7.80 15.69
C PRO A 175 -3.64 8.24 15.66
N PRO A 176 -4.35 8.12 16.79
CA PRO A 176 -5.77 8.49 16.90
C PRO A 176 -6.01 10.01 16.85
N ASP A 177 -5.00 10.82 17.16
CA ASP A 177 -5.07 12.27 17.30
C ASP A 177 -4.79 13.04 16.00
N CYS A 178 -4.79 12.36 14.85
CA CYS A 178 -4.54 12.97 13.55
C CYS A 178 -5.75 12.93 12.59
N VAL A 179 -5.68 13.78 11.57
CA VAL A 179 -6.51 13.71 10.37
C VAL A 179 -5.64 13.44 9.15
N LEU A 180 -6.16 12.72 8.15
CA LEU A 180 -5.43 12.32 6.96
C LEU A 180 -5.84 13.18 5.76
N GLY A 181 -4.86 13.56 4.93
CA GLY A 181 -5.10 14.24 3.68
C GLY A 181 -5.41 13.29 2.54
N ASN A 182 -6.04 13.80 1.48
CA ASN A 182 -6.37 13.08 0.24
C ASN A 182 -5.17 12.43 -0.51
N SER A 183 -3.94 12.66 -0.08
CA SER A 183 -2.72 11.96 -0.56
C SER A 183 -2.43 10.64 0.18
N VAL A 184 -3.34 10.20 1.04
CA VAL A 184 -3.23 9.02 1.90
C VAL A 184 -4.53 8.23 1.79
N ASN A 185 -4.42 6.91 1.72
CA ASN A 185 -5.56 5.99 1.86
C ASN A 185 -5.49 5.33 3.24
N PHE A 186 -6.61 4.86 3.77
CA PHE A 186 -6.64 4.07 5.00
C PHE A 186 -7.65 2.94 4.93
N LEU A 187 -7.43 1.91 5.74
CA LEU A 187 -8.38 0.80 5.89
C LEU A 187 -9.42 1.16 6.94
N GLU A 188 -10.68 1.10 6.56
CA GLU A 188 -11.83 1.09 7.47
C GLU A 188 -12.13 -0.38 7.80
N LEU A 189 -11.63 -0.82 8.95
CA LEU A 189 -11.79 -2.18 9.44
C LEU A 189 -13.15 -2.35 10.16
N PRO A 190 -13.93 -3.40 9.87
CA PRO A 190 -15.10 -3.76 10.66
C PRO A 190 -14.76 -3.95 12.14
N GLU A 191 -15.72 -3.71 13.03
CA GLU A 191 -15.53 -3.87 14.48
C GLU A 191 -15.07 -5.30 14.84
N ALA A 192 -15.68 -6.32 14.25
CA ALA A 192 -15.28 -7.72 14.45
C ALA A 192 -13.81 -7.99 14.08
N VAL A 193 -13.27 -7.32 13.05
CA VAL A 193 -11.85 -7.44 12.66
C VAL A 193 -10.96 -6.73 13.67
N GLN A 194 -11.38 -5.55 14.15
CA GLN A 194 -10.64 -4.82 15.19
C GLN A 194 -10.58 -5.61 16.51
N ASP A 195 -11.71 -6.21 16.91
CA ASP A 195 -11.80 -7.05 18.11
C ASP A 195 -10.92 -8.29 17.99
N SER A 196 -10.97 -8.97 16.83
CA SER A 196 -10.13 -10.15 16.57
C SER A 196 -8.64 -9.81 16.62
N LEU A 197 -8.22 -8.68 16.03
CA LEU A 197 -6.85 -8.18 16.11
C LEU A 197 -6.44 -7.85 17.55
N ALA A 198 -7.34 -7.25 18.32
CA ALA A 198 -7.07 -6.92 19.72
C ALA A 198 -6.97 -8.18 20.60
N GLU A 199 -7.80 -9.18 20.35
CA GLU A 199 -7.77 -10.47 21.04
C GLU A 199 -6.48 -11.24 20.73
N GLU A 200 -6.09 -11.33 19.46
CA GLU A 200 -4.92 -12.09 19.02
C GLU A 200 -3.59 -11.44 19.43
N TYR A 201 -3.49 -10.11 19.32
CA TYR A 201 -2.24 -9.37 19.54
C TYR A 201 -2.20 -8.61 20.87
N GLY A 202 -3.23 -8.72 21.71
CA GLY A 202 -3.35 -8.15 23.05
C GLY A 202 -3.93 -6.73 23.08
N THR A 203 -3.70 -5.92 22.05
CA THR A 203 -4.33 -4.61 21.86
C THR A 203 -4.58 -4.35 20.38
N LEU A 204 -5.57 -3.51 20.07
CA LEU A 204 -5.82 -3.10 18.69
C LEU A 204 -4.57 -2.46 18.07
N GLU A 205 -3.84 -1.60 18.79
CA GLU A 205 -2.63 -0.96 18.27
C GLU A 205 -1.56 -1.97 17.87
N GLN A 206 -1.32 -3.01 18.69
CA GLN A 206 -0.38 -4.09 18.36
C GLN A 206 -0.85 -4.90 17.16
N GLY A 207 -2.15 -5.20 17.06
CA GLY A 207 -2.72 -5.87 15.90
C GLY A 207 -2.61 -5.04 14.62
N LEU A 208 -2.82 -3.73 14.70
CA LEU A 208 -2.63 -2.83 13.56
C LEU A 208 -1.16 -2.74 13.13
N LEU A 209 -0.21 -2.74 14.08
CA LEU A 209 1.23 -2.74 13.78
C LEU A 209 1.63 -4.03 13.07
N TRP A 210 1.14 -5.17 13.54
CA TRP A 210 1.33 -6.45 12.89
C TRP A 210 0.76 -6.46 11.46
N LEU A 211 -0.47 -5.97 11.29
CA LEU A 211 -1.12 -5.93 9.97
C LEU A 211 -0.38 -4.98 9.01
N ALA A 212 0.13 -3.84 9.50
CA ALA A 212 0.96 -2.94 8.69
C ALA A 212 2.27 -3.61 8.23
N GLU A 213 2.92 -4.41 9.09
CA GLU A 213 4.11 -5.19 8.71
C GLU A 213 3.77 -6.22 7.62
N HIS A 214 2.66 -6.94 7.78
CA HIS A 214 2.20 -7.94 6.82
C HIS A 214 1.89 -7.32 5.44
N LEU A 215 1.20 -6.18 5.42
CA LEU A 215 0.91 -5.39 4.21
C LEU A 215 2.17 -4.79 3.58
N ASN A 216 3.26 -4.65 4.33
CA ASN A 216 4.58 -4.26 3.88
C ASN A 216 5.48 -5.47 3.51
N SER A 217 4.91 -6.62 3.12
CA SER A 217 5.72 -7.69 2.54
C SER A 217 6.24 -7.35 1.13
N ASP A 218 7.43 -7.84 0.79
CA ASP A 218 8.02 -7.65 -0.55
C ASP A 218 7.17 -8.29 -1.66
N THR A 219 6.52 -9.42 -1.37
CA THR A 219 5.65 -10.14 -2.32
C THR A 219 4.44 -9.29 -2.69
N LEU A 220 3.79 -8.64 -1.72
CA LEU A 220 2.68 -7.72 -1.99
C LEU A 220 3.15 -6.48 -2.74
N ASP A 221 4.34 -5.96 -2.44
CA ASP A 221 4.90 -4.81 -3.16
C ASP A 221 5.27 -5.16 -4.62
N LEU A 222 5.77 -6.38 -4.87
CA LEU A 222 5.99 -6.91 -6.23
C LEU A 222 4.67 -7.06 -7.00
N TRP A 223 3.64 -7.64 -6.38
CA TRP A 223 2.30 -7.73 -6.96
C TRP A 223 1.76 -6.35 -7.33
N SER A 224 1.77 -5.44 -6.36
CA SER A 224 1.27 -4.08 -6.49
C SER A 224 1.95 -3.30 -7.63
N ARG A 225 3.27 -3.46 -7.80
CA ARG A 225 4.00 -2.84 -8.93
C ARG A 225 3.67 -3.48 -10.27
N ALA A 226 3.46 -4.79 -10.32
CA ALA A 226 3.13 -5.50 -11.54
C ALA A 226 1.77 -5.07 -12.09
N TRP A 227 0.78 -4.87 -11.21
CA TRP A 227 -0.57 -4.50 -11.61
C TRP A 227 -0.85 -2.98 -11.60
N ALA A 228 0.16 -2.17 -11.26
CA ALA A 228 0.03 -0.72 -11.18
C ALA A 228 -0.41 -0.10 -12.52
N ALA A 229 -1.49 0.67 -12.49
CA ALA A 229 -1.91 1.45 -13.66
C ALA A 229 -1.07 2.73 -13.83
N ASN A 230 -0.64 3.33 -12.72
CA ASN A 230 0.11 4.58 -12.69
C ASN A 230 0.93 4.67 -11.38
N ASN A 231 1.48 5.85 -11.08
CA ASN A 231 2.30 6.10 -9.90
C ASN A 231 1.46 6.27 -8.60
N ASN A 232 0.14 6.32 -8.71
CA ASN A 232 -0.75 6.37 -7.55
C ASN A 232 -1.09 4.94 -7.13
N VAL A 233 -1.19 4.71 -5.83
CA VAL A 233 -1.82 3.55 -5.20
C VAL A 233 -3.31 3.86 -5.09
N ASN A 234 -4.11 3.33 -6.01
CA ASN A 234 -5.53 3.59 -6.12
C ASN A 234 -6.32 2.65 -5.18
N ASN A 235 -7.48 3.10 -4.69
CA ASN A 235 -8.29 2.32 -3.74
C ASN A 235 -8.69 0.96 -4.32
N TYR A 236 -9.10 0.89 -5.58
CA TYR A 236 -9.46 -0.38 -6.22
C TYR A 236 -8.27 -1.35 -6.29
N GLU A 237 -7.03 -0.86 -6.37
CA GLU A 237 -5.84 -1.72 -6.37
C GLU A 237 -5.60 -2.30 -4.97
N ILE A 238 -5.89 -1.52 -3.91
CA ILE A 238 -5.81 -1.94 -2.52
C ILE A 238 -6.93 -2.93 -2.18
N GLU A 239 -8.16 -2.66 -2.61
CA GLU A 239 -9.32 -3.54 -2.43
C GLU A 239 -9.04 -4.92 -3.05
N ASN A 240 -8.46 -4.92 -4.25
CA ASN A 240 -8.04 -6.13 -4.96
C ASN A 240 -6.63 -6.62 -4.59
N LEU A 241 -6.03 -6.16 -3.48
CA LEU A 241 -4.77 -6.76 -3.02
C LEU A 241 -5.06 -8.19 -2.57
N PRO A 242 -4.34 -9.20 -3.09
CA PRO A 242 -4.38 -10.54 -2.53
C PRO A 242 -3.91 -10.47 -1.09
N PHE A 243 -4.59 -11.18 -0.20
CA PHE A 243 -4.33 -11.06 1.22
C PHE A 243 -3.95 -12.43 1.81
N PRO A 244 -2.65 -12.80 1.78
CA PRO A 244 -2.21 -14.10 2.25
C PRO A 244 -2.45 -14.24 3.75
N PRO A 245 -2.87 -15.43 4.22
CA PRO A 245 -2.85 -15.71 5.65
C PRO A 245 -1.42 -15.59 6.19
N PRO A 246 -1.24 -15.24 7.48
CA PRO A 246 0.06 -15.35 8.11
C PRO A 246 0.62 -16.74 7.87
N VAL A 247 1.89 -16.82 7.48
CA VAL A 247 2.60 -18.10 7.48
C VAL A 247 2.74 -18.49 8.94
N SER A 248 1.81 -19.30 9.44
CA SER A 248 1.98 -19.94 10.74
C SER A 248 3.34 -20.64 10.71
N ILE A 249 4.24 -20.34 11.66
CA ILE A 249 5.47 -21.12 11.89
C ILE A 249 5.03 -22.48 12.46
N THR A 250 4.31 -23.25 11.64
CA THR A 250 3.69 -24.53 12.00
C THR A 250 3.42 -25.33 10.72
N LYS A 251 4.46 -25.52 9.92
CA LYS A 251 4.72 -26.77 9.18
C LYS A 251 6.25 -26.98 9.11
N VAL A 252 6.87 -27.04 10.28
CA VAL A 252 7.97 -27.99 10.49
C VAL A 252 7.32 -29.12 11.28
N GLU A 253 7.46 -30.34 10.76
CA GLU A 253 6.76 -31.59 11.09
C GLU A 253 5.60 -31.94 10.15
N ALA A 254 5.76 -33.11 9.52
CA ALA A 254 4.94 -33.77 8.50
C ALA A 254 5.16 -33.32 7.05
N LEU A 255 6.35 -33.62 6.51
CA LEU A 255 6.56 -34.64 5.47
C LEU A 255 7.98 -35.21 5.58
#